data_AF-A0A816RBM8-F1
#
_entry.id   AF-A0A816RBM8-F1
#
_cell.length_a   1.000
_cell.length_b   1.000
_cell.length_c   1.000
_cell.angle_alpha   90.00
_cell.angle_beta   90.00
_cell.angle_gamma   90.00
#
_symmetry.space_group_name_H-M   'P 1'
#
loop_
_entity.id
_entity.type
_entity.pdbx_description
1 polymer ?
#
loop_
_entity_poly.entity_id
_entity_poly.type
_entity_poly.pdbx_seq_one_letter_code
_entity_poly.pdbx_strand_id
1 'polypeptide(L)'
;MIIRRKVSYADRTVRPGNDQLNITEQNEKNNELLTDRVKRTNDIRETARQGRKRHADQFLQNTAKRHKLADLNVGDNVLIPVPDVDRDPTDARNVLAVVMEMKDDKYKLGVFDDLSKERNAFNIIEKCY
;
A
#
# COMPACT_ATOMS: atom_id res chain seq x y z
N MET A 1 64.95 -48.83 3.81
CA MET A 1 65.46 -47.45 3.67
C MET A 1 64.39 -46.63 2.95
N ILE A 2 63.61 -45.80 3.66
CA ILE A 2 62.46 -45.05 3.10
C ILE A 2 62.85 -43.58 3.03
N ILE A 3 62.97 -43.04 1.82
CA ILE A 3 63.30 -41.63 1.56
C ILE A 3 62.01 -40.81 1.68
N ARG A 4 61.86 -40.02 2.74
CA ARG A 4 60.78 -39.02 2.86
C ARG A 4 61.23 -37.71 2.22
N ARG A 5 60.67 -37.36 1.04
CA ARG A 5 60.78 -36.00 0.50
C ARG A 5 60.00 -35.04 1.39
N LYS A 6 60.65 -34.00 1.92
CA LYS A 6 59.96 -32.84 2.51
C LYS A 6 59.30 -32.04 1.39
N VAL A 7 57.98 -31.97 1.38
CA VAL A 7 57.26 -30.94 0.62
C VAL A 7 57.23 -29.69 1.49
N SER A 8 57.99 -28.66 1.12
CA SER A 8 57.86 -27.35 1.76
C SER A 8 56.60 -26.68 1.23
N TYR A 9 55.60 -26.54 2.08
CA TYR A 9 54.48 -25.65 1.79
C TYR A 9 55.01 -24.23 1.88
N ALA A 10 55.15 -23.57 0.73
CA ALA A 10 55.35 -22.13 0.69
C ALA A 10 54.11 -21.48 1.33
N ASP A 11 54.35 -20.72 2.39
CA ASP A 11 53.33 -19.88 3.02
C ASP A 11 52.85 -18.86 1.99
N ARG A 12 51.64 -19.07 1.47
CA ARG A 12 50.95 -18.06 0.66
C ARG A 12 50.47 -16.99 1.61
N THR A 13 51.35 -16.08 1.98
CA THR A 13 50.94 -14.81 2.56
C THR A 13 50.13 -14.06 1.50
N VAL A 14 48.81 -14.01 1.71
CA VAL A 14 47.90 -13.14 0.97
C VAL A 14 48.39 -11.71 1.20
N ARG A 15 48.89 -11.06 0.14
CA ARG A 15 49.27 -9.64 0.21
C ARG A 15 47.98 -8.82 0.32
N PRO A 16 47.72 -8.08 1.41
CA PRO A 16 46.63 -7.13 1.43
C PRO A 16 47.11 -5.87 0.70
N GLY A 17 46.82 -5.78 -0.59
CA GLY A 17 47.27 -4.65 -1.41
C GLY A 17 46.32 -4.40 -2.55
N ASN A 18 45.69 -3.23 -2.53
CA ASN A 18 44.89 -2.58 -3.58
C ASN A 18 43.41 -2.98 -3.74
N ASP A 19 43.03 -4.24 -3.58
CA ASP A 19 41.62 -4.65 -3.84
C ASP A 19 40.63 -4.22 -2.75
N GLN A 20 41.07 -4.11 -1.49
CA GLN A 20 40.20 -3.75 -0.36
C GLN A 20 39.76 -2.28 -0.36
N LEU A 21 40.61 -1.36 -0.84
CA LEU A 21 40.30 0.07 -0.91
C LEU A 21 39.21 0.36 -1.96
N ASN A 22 39.28 -0.30 -3.12
CA ASN A 22 38.31 -0.16 -4.20
C ASN A 22 36.92 -0.69 -3.81
N ILE A 23 36.87 -1.82 -3.08
CA ILE A 23 35.61 -2.38 -2.57
C ILE A 23 34.96 -1.44 -1.55
N THR A 24 35.75 -0.80 -0.68
CA THR A 24 35.24 0.09 0.37
C THR A 24 34.64 1.36 -0.23
N GLU A 25 35.33 2.02 -1.15
CA GLU A 25 34.82 3.20 -1.87
C GLU A 25 33.55 2.90 -2.68
N GLN A 26 33.49 1.73 -3.32
CA GLN A 26 32.31 1.32 -4.07
C GLN A 26 31.10 1.07 -3.15
N ASN A 27 31.33 0.49 -1.97
CA ASN A 27 30.29 0.26 -0.97
C ASN A 27 29.76 1.57 -0.36
N GLU A 28 30.63 2.55 -0.11
CA GLU A 28 30.24 3.88 0.37
C GLU A 28 29.34 4.61 -0.64
N LYS A 29 29.74 4.64 -1.92
CA LYS A 29 28.91 5.21 -3.01
C LYS A 29 27.56 4.51 -3.14
N ASN A 30 27.54 3.18 -3.02
CA ASN A 30 26.29 2.42 -3.07
C ASN A 30 25.38 2.72 -1.87
N ASN A 31 25.95 2.87 -0.68
CA ASN A 31 25.19 3.25 0.52
C ASN A 31 24.59 4.66 0.39
N GLU A 32 25.34 5.61 -0.15
CA GLU A 32 24.85 6.96 -0.41
C GLU A 32 23.68 6.94 -1.41
N LEU A 33 23.82 6.24 -2.54
CA LEU A 33 22.75 6.06 -3.53
C LEU A 33 21.49 5.38 -2.95
N LEU A 34 21.67 4.43 -2.04
CA LEU A 34 20.57 3.78 -1.33
C LEU A 34 19.86 4.78 -0.40
N THR A 35 20.60 5.61 0.34
CA THR A 35 19.99 6.62 1.22
C THR A 35 19.18 7.64 0.43
N ASP A 36 19.65 8.05 -0.74
CA ASP A 36 18.93 8.98 -1.61
C ASP A 36 17.68 8.38 -2.24
N ARG A 37 17.71 7.09 -2.58
CA ARG A 37 16.52 6.36 -3.04
C ARG A 37 15.46 6.24 -1.94
N VAL A 38 15.89 5.93 -0.71
CA VAL A 38 14.98 5.84 0.45
C VAL A 38 14.32 7.20 0.73
N LYS A 39 15.09 8.30 0.72
CA LYS A 39 14.56 9.66 0.87
C LYS A 39 13.49 9.96 -0.18
N ARG A 40 13.81 9.80 -1.47
CA ARG A 40 12.85 10.02 -2.57
C ARG A 40 11.58 9.18 -2.44
N THR A 41 11.72 7.92 -2.02
CA THR A 41 10.58 7.02 -1.82
C THR A 41 9.67 7.53 -0.70
N ASN A 42 10.25 8.02 0.40
CA ASN A 42 9.49 8.58 1.50
C ASN A 42 8.80 9.90 1.10
N ASP A 43 9.47 10.76 0.33
CA ASP A 43 8.87 12.00 -0.17
C ASP A 43 7.66 11.72 -1.06
N ILE A 44 7.76 10.75 -1.97
CA ILE A 44 6.63 10.31 -2.83
C ILE A 44 5.48 9.78 -1.98
N ARG A 45 5.78 8.94 -0.98
CA ARG A 45 4.76 8.39 -0.07
C ARG A 45 4.04 9.48 0.70
N GLU A 46 4.77 10.47 1.20
CA GLU A 46 4.20 11.59 1.94
C GLU A 46 3.34 12.48 1.04
N THR A 47 3.82 12.80 -0.15
CA THR A 47 3.05 13.55 -1.16
C THR A 47 1.76 12.80 -1.52
N ALA A 48 1.83 11.49 -1.73
CA ALA A 48 0.66 10.66 -2.02
C ALA A 48 -0.30 10.56 -0.83
N ARG A 49 0.20 10.53 0.41
CA ARG A 49 -0.62 10.57 1.63
C ARG A 49 -1.38 11.89 1.73
N GLN A 50 -0.69 13.02 1.52
CA GLN A 50 -1.31 14.35 1.55
C GLN A 50 -2.34 14.52 0.43
N GLY A 51 -2.02 14.06 -0.78
CA GLY A 51 -2.95 14.06 -1.91
C GLY A 51 -4.24 13.29 -1.60
N ARG A 52 -4.12 12.08 -1.05
CA ARG A 52 -5.28 11.27 -0.63
C ARG A 52 -6.15 11.98 0.41
N LYS A 53 -5.52 12.58 1.43
CA LYS A 53 -6.24 13.35 2.46
C LYS A 53 -7.00 14.52 1.85
N ARG A 54 -6.35 15.31 0.99
CA ARG A 54 -6.98 16.44 0.29
C ARG A 54 -8.17 16.00 -0.58
N HIS A 55 -8.04 14.88 -1.29
CA HIS A 55 -9.13 14.34 -2.10
C HIS A 55 -10.30 13.85 -1.24
N ALA A 56 -10.03 13.21 -0.10
CA ALA A 56 -11.06 12.80 0.85
C ALA A 56 -11.82 14.03 1.41
N ASP A 57 -11.10 15.09 1.79
CA ASP A 57 -11.69 16.33 2.27
C ASP A 57 -12.54 17.01 1.17
N GLN A 58 -12.04 17.05 -0.07
CA GLN A 58 -12.80 17.57 -1.21
C GLN A 58 -14.06 16.74 -1.49
N PHE A 59 -13.97 15.42 -1.35
CA PHE A 59 -15.12 14.53 -1.50
C PHE A 59 -16.18 14.82 -0.46
N LEU A 60 -15.82 14.92 0.82
CA LEU A 60 -16.74 15.30 1.91
C LEU A 60 -17.42 16.65 1.64
N GLN A 61 -16.66 17.66 1.25
CA GLN A 61 -17.20 18.98 0.93
C GLN A 61 -18.14 18.95 -0.28
N ASN A 62 -17.82 18.17 -1.32
CA ASN A 62 -18.65 18.06 -2.52
C ASN A 62 -19.94 17.26 -2.25
N THR A 63 -19.84 16.18 -1.49
CA THR A 63 -20.98 15.36 -1.09
C THR A 63 -21.95 16.16 -0.22
N ALA A 64 -21.46 16.88 0.80
CA ALA A 64 -22.30 17.75 1.62
C ALA A 64 -23.01 18.87 0.83
N LYS A 65 -22.38 19.36 -0.26
CA LYS A 65 -22.95 20.41 -1.12
C LYS A 65 -23.94 19.88 -2.16
N ARG A 66 -23.68 18.70 -2.74
CA ARG A 66 -24.42 18.17 -3.90
C ARG A 66 -25.44 17.11 -3.55
N HIS A 67 -25.19 16.36 -2.48
CA HIS A 67 -26.03 15.28 -2.02
C HIS A 67 -26.47 15.62 -0.60
N LYS A 68 -27.66 16.20 -0.48
CA LYS A 68 -28.41 16.10 0.77
C LYS A 68 -28.73 14.63 0.94
N LEU A 69 -27.88 13.92 1.68
CA LEU A 69 -28.20 12.57 2.13
C LEU A 69 -29.54 12.70 2.86
N ALA A 70 -30.54 11.93 2.41
CA ALA A 70 -31.78 11.84 3.16
C ALA A 70 -31.43 11.32 4.56
N ASP A 71 -32.21 11.73 5.57
CA ASP A 71 -32.05 11.18 6.92
C ASP A 71 -32.32 9.68 6.84
N LEU A 72 -31.26 8.90 6.96
CA LEU A 72 -31.26 7.45 6.83
C LEU A 72 -31.31 6.83 8.21
N ASN A 73 -32.18 5.86 8.40
CA ASN A 73 -32.26 5.11 9.64
C ASN A 73 -31.54 3.77 9.54
N VAL A 74 -31.11 3.25 10.68
CA VAL A 74 -30.59 1.87 10.76
C VAL A 74 -31.71 0.92 10.34
N GLY A 75 -31.38 0.00 9.42
CA GLY A 75 -32.32 -0.94 8.79
C GLY A 75 -32.84 -0.50 7.42
N ASP A 76 -32.59 0.74 6.99
CA ASP A 76 -33.01 1.21 5.68
C ASP A 76 -32.20 0.53 4.55
N ASN A 77 -32.89 0.20 3.46
CA ASN A 77 -32.28 -0.28 2.24
C ASN A 77 -31.80 0.91 1.40
N VAL A 78 -30.55 0.85 0.94
CA VAL A 78 -29.94 1.87 0.09
C VAL A 78 -29.35 1.26 -1.17
N LEU A 79 -29.46 2.00 -2.28
CA LEU A 79 -28.79 1.68 -3.54
C LEU A 79 -27.57 2.58 -3.69
N ILE A 80 -26.40 1.96 -3.78
CA ILE A 80 -25.12 2.66 -3.93
C ILE A 80 -24.70 2.56 -5.40
N PRO A 81 -24.57 3.69 -6.13
CA PRO A 81 -24.11 3.66 -7.51
C PRO A 81 -22.62 3.29 -7.59
N VAL A 82 -22.28 2.35 -8.47
CA VAL A 82 -20.90 1.98 -8.76
C VAL A 82 -20.40 2.87 -9.91
N PRO A 83 -19.27 3.58 -9.74
CA PRO A 83 -18.67 4.37 -10.81
C PRO A 83 -18.36 3.53 -12.04
N ASP A 84 -18.51 4.10 -13.24
CA ASP A 84 -18.24 3.38 -14.48
C ASP A 84 -16.78 2.87 -14.59
N VAL A 85 -15.83 3.50 -13.88
CA VAL A 85 -14.42 3.08 -13.84
C VAL A 85 -14.19 1.80 -13.01
N ASP A 86 -15.06 1.54 -12.04
CA ASP A 86 -14.99 0.40 -11.12
C ASP A 86 -15.96 -0.72 -11.53
N ARG A 87 -16.65 -0.56 -12.66
CA ARG A 87 -17.73 -1.43 -13.14
C ARG A 87 -17.36 -2.06 -14.49
N ASP A 88 -17.35 -3.38 -14.59
CA ASP A 88 -17.29 -4.03 -15.90
C ASP A 88 -18.60 -3.79 -16.69
N PRO A 89 -18.59 -3.84 -18.03
CA PRO A 89 -19.79 -3.56 -18.83
C PRO A 89 -21.02 -4.42 -18.47
N THR A 90 -20.78 -5.62 -17.95
CA THR A 90 -21.82 -6.58 -17.53
C THR A 90 -22.22 -6.45 -16.06
N ASP A 91 -21.49 -5.69 -15.25
CA ASP A 91 -21.75 -5.56 -13.83
C ASP A 91 -22.97 -4.68 -13.55
N ALA A 92 -23.61 -4.93 -12.41
CA ALA A 92 -24.74 -4.13 -11.96
C ALA A 92 -24.31 -2.68 -11.72
N ARG A 93 -25.16 -1.72 -12.12
CA ARG A 93 -24.88 -0.28 -11.94
C ARG A 93 -24.92 0.16 -10.49
N ASN A 94 -25.69 -0.54 -9.66
CA ASN A 94 -25.91 -0.21 -8.26
C ASN A 94 -25.75 -1.47 -7.39
N VAL A 95 -25.24 -1.29 -6.19
CA VAL A 95 -25.19 -2.32 -5.14
C VAL A 95 -26.29 -2.03 -4.13
N LEU A 96 -27.09 -3.06 -3.79
CA LEU A 96 -28.08 -2.97 -2.72
C LEU A 96 -27.42 -3.24 -1.37
N ALA A 97 -27.63 -2.34 -0.41
CA ALA A 97 -27.08 -2.46 0.93
C ALA A 97 -28.10 -2.06 1.99
N VAL A 98 -27.86 -2.46 3.22
CA VAL A 98 -28.64 -2.08 4.41
C VAL A 98 -27.79 -1.22 5.33
N VAL A 99 -28.39 -0.17 5.89
CA VAL A 99 -27.75 0.64 6.93
C VAL A 99 -27.67 -0.18 8.23
N MET A 100 -26.46 -0.53 8.64
CA MET A 100 -26.23 -1.37 9.83
C MET A 100 -26.00 -0.55 11.09
N GLU A 101 -25.35 0.61 10.96
CA GLU A 101 -24.98 1.48 12.09
C GLU A 101 -24.82 2.92 11.60
N MET A 102 -25.14 3.89 12.46
CA MET A 102 -24.86 5.31 12.25
C MET A 102 -24.00 5.81 13.42
N LYS A 103 -22.83 6.37 13.13
CA LYS A 103 -21.90 6.92 14.12
C LYS A 103 -21.10 8.08 13.55
N ASP A 104 -20.99 9.18 14.30
CA ASP A 104 -20.21 10.37 13.93
C ASP A 104 -20.55 10.89 12.51
N ASP A 105 -21.85 10.99 12.19
CA ASP A 105 -22.40 11.37 10.87
C ASP A 105 -21.98 10.46 9.69
N LYS A 106 -21.56 9.23 10.01
CA LYS A 106 -21.18 8.20 9.03
C LYS A 106 -22.11 7.01 9.15
N TYR A 107 -22.37 6.38 8.00
CA TYR A 107 -23.16 5.17 7.90
C TYR A 107 -22.28 3.97 7.64
N LYS A 108 -22.51 2.89 8.37
CA LYS A 108 -21.95 1.58 8.09
C LYS A 108 -22.98 0.80 7.27
N LEU A 109 -22.58 0.33 6.10
CA LEU A 109 -23.46 -0.38 5.18
C LEU A 109 -23.09 -1.86 5.12
N GLY A 110 -24.10 -2.72 5.09
CA GLY A 110 -23.96 -4.17 4.87
C GLY A 110 -24.53 -4.56 3.52
N VAL A 111 -23.75 -5.27 2.71
CA VAL A 111 -24.21 -5.82 1.42
C VAL A 111 -24.58 -7.29 1.65
N PHE A 112 -25.77 -7.68 1.21
CA PHE A 112 -26.17 -9.07 1.15
C PHE A 112 -25.77 -9.62 -0.21
N ASP A 113 -24.67 -10.36 -0.28
CA ASP A 113 -24.34 -11.14 -1.47
C ASP A 113 -23.93 -12.56 -1.08
N ASP A 114 -24.55 -13.55 -1.70
CA ASP A 114 -24.34 -14.97 -1.49
C ASP A 114 -22.96 -15.40 -2.03
N LEU A 115 -22.36 -14.59 -2.92
CA LEU A 115 -21.02 -14.74 -3.49
C LEU A 115 -19.89 -14.17 -2.59
N SER A 116 -20.22 -13.54 -1.47
CA SER A 116 -19.24 -12.87 -0.57
C SER A 116 -18.26 -13.81 0.14
N LYS A 117 -18.38 -15.13 -0.03
CA LYS A 117 -17.44 -16.08 0.57
C LYS A 117 -16.06 -16.05 -0.09
N GLU A 118 -15.95 -15.57 -1.33
CA GLU A 118 -14.67 -15.54 -2.06
C GLU A 118 -14.29 -14.15 -2.60
N ARG A 119 -15.25 -13.22 -2.71
CA ARG A 119 -14.98 -11.82 -2.97
C ARG A 119 -15.19 -11.05 -1.68
N ASN A 120 -14.08 -10.73 -1.02
CA ASN A 120 -14.03 -9.80 0.10
C ASN A 120 -14.98 -8.63 -0.20
N ALA A 121 -16.10 -8.59 0.53
CA ALA A 121 -16.95 -7.42 0.62
C ALA A 121 -16.02 -6.23 0.83
N PHE A 122 -15.96 -5.32 -0.15
CA PHE A 122 -15.03 -4.22 -0.07
C PHE A 122 -15.33 -3.45 1.22
N ASN A 123 -14.32 -3.55 2.08
CA ASN A 123 -14.18 -2.99 3.40
C ASN A 123 -14.89 -1.64 3.52
N ILE A 124 -15.81 -1.56 4.48
CA ILE A 124 -15.64 -0.71 5.66
C ILE A 124 -15.32 0.77 5.34
N ILE A 125 -16.24 1.69 5.66
CA ILE A 125 -15.95 3.13 5.90
C ILE A 125 -15.09 3.31 7.18
N GLU A 126 -14.07 2.47 7.36
CA GLU A 126 -12.93 2.66 8.25
C GLU A 126 -11.67 2.46 7.41
N LYS A 127 -11.22 3.54 6.77
CA LYS A 127 -9.82 3.97 6.71
C LYS A 127 -9.75 5.22 5.84
N CYS A 128 -10.27 6.32 6.38
CA CYS A 128 -9.83 7.64 5.96
C CYS A 128 -9.16 8.28 7.18
N TYR A 129 -7.85 8.03 7.30
CA TYR A 129 -6.91 8.92 7.98
C TYR A 129 -6.49 10.04 7.00
#